data_AF-A0A651F4Q2-F1
#
_entry.id   AF-A0A651F4Q2-F1
#
_cell.length_a   1.000
_cell.length_b   1.000
_cell.length_c   1.000
_cell.angle_alpha   90.00
_cell.angle_beta   90.00
_cell.angle_gamma   90.00
#
_symmetry.space_group_name_H-M   'P 1'
#
loop_
_entity.id
_entity.type
_entity.pdbx_description
1 polymer ?
#
loop_
_entity_poly.entity_id
_entity_poly.type
_entity_poly.pdbx_seq_one_letter_code
_entity_poly.pdbx_strand_id
1 'polypeptide(L)'
;MVKKIVVVFVICLLAALTLLLFYQYKRVEPLREGLAALKEENYSDALKKLEPLAKKGDLTARFFVAEMYVFGLGVEIDIDIAKKWLSCDGVRSCINGRPEYKLAHVFASNRDFNKEKATYWMKISSDKGYKKADEWLAVNAGERKVE
;
A
#
# COMPACT_ATOMS: atom_id res chain seq x y z
N MET A 1 46.80 24.84 1.66
CA MET A 1 45.43 25.40 1.74
C MET A 1 44.39 24.40 1.22
N VAL A 2 44.59 23.82 0.03
CA VAL A 2 43.67 22.84 -0.61
C VAL A 2 43.30 21.64 0.26
N LYS A 3 44.27 20.98 0.95
CA LYS A 3 43.99 19.81 1.80
C LYS A 3 42.97 20.08 2.92
N LYS A 4 42.99 21.28 3.53
CA LYS A 4 42.04 21.63 4.60
C LYS A 4 40.61 21.82 4.05
N ILE A 5 40.50 22.40 2.86
CA ILE A 5 39.22 22.59 2.16
C ILE A 5 38.61 21.23 1.78
N VAL A 6 39.43 20.31 1.25
CA VAL A 6 38.99 18.95 0.90
C VAL A 6 38.51 18.18 2.14
N VAL A 7 39.24 18.26 3.26
CA VAL A 7 38.84 17.59 4.51
C VAL A 7 37.51 18.12 5.04
N VAL A 8 37.30 19.43 5.06
CA VAL A 8 36.02 20.03 5.50
C VAL A 8 34.87 19.60 4.58
N PHE A 9 35.09 19.60 3.27
CA PHE A 9 34.08 19.17 2.30
C PHE A 9 33.69 17.70 2.48
N VAL A 10 34.67 16.81 2.71
CA VAL A 10 34.40 15.38 2.99
C VAL A 10 33.60 15.22 4.29
N ILE A 11 33.92 15.96 5.35
CA ILE A 11 33.16 15.91 6.60
C ILE A 11 31.71 16.36 6.39
N CYS A 12 31.49 17.44 5.63
CA CYS A 12 30.14 17.90 5.29
C CYS A 12 29.36 16.88 4.47
N LEU A 13 30.00 16.20 3.50
CA LEU A 13 29.36 15.13 2.72
C LEU A 13 28.98 13.94 3.59
N LEU A 14 29.86 13.52 4.50
CA LEU A 14 29.58 12.42 5.44
C LEU A 14 28.43 12.78 6.39
N ALA A 15 28.40 14.01 6.90
CA ALA A 15 27.31 14.49 7.75
C ALA A 15 25.97 14.58 7.00
N ALA A 16 25.98 15.04 5.74
CA ALA A 16 24.78 15.06 4.90
C ALA A 16 24.27 13.64 4.61
N LEU A 17 25.18 12.69 4.35
CA LEU A 17 24.83 11.29 4.13
C LEU A 17 24.22 10.64 5.38
N THR A 18 24.78 10.86 6.57
CA THR A 18 24.21 10.31 7.82
C THR A 18 22.84 10.88 8.14
N LEU A 19 22.61 12.18 7.87
CA LEU A 19 21.29 12.80 7.99
C LEU A 19 20.28 12.21 7.00
N LEU A 20 20.69 11.92 5.76
CA LEU A 20 19.85 11.26 4.76
C LEU A 20 19.50 9.83 5.19
N LEU A 21 20.47 9.06 5.69
CA LEU A 21 20.24 7.71 6.19
C LEU A 21 19.31 7.71 7.41
N PHE A 22 19.49 8.65 8.35
CA PHE A 22 18.61 8.81 9.50
C PHE A 22 17.18 9.22 9.09
N TYR A 23 17.05 10.08 8.07
CA TYR A 23 15.78 10.47 7.50
C TYR A 23 15.05 9.28 6.86
N GLN A 24 15.77 8.45 6.09
CA GLN A 24 15.22 7.21 5.53
C GLN A 24 14.82 6.22 6.61
N TYR A 25 15.64 6.07 7.66
CA TYR A 25 15.37 5.19 8.80
C TYR A 25 14.05 5.55 9.50
N LYS A 26 13.86 6.84 9.85
CA LYS A 26 12.61 7.32 10.47
C LYS A 26 11.37 7.14 9.60
N ARG A 27 11.53 7.00 8.28
CA ARG A 27 10.42 6.79 7.35
C ARG A 27 9.98 5.32 7.27
N VAL A 28 10.92 4.37 7.34
CA VAL A 28 10.65 2.94 7.13
C VAL A 28 10.21 2.22 8.41
N GLU A 29 10.74 2.63 9.57
CA GLU A 29 10.43 1.96 10.85
C GLU A 29 8.92 1.94 11.18
N PRO A 30 8.17 3.06 11.09
CA PRO A 30 6.75 3.03 11.44
C PRO A 30 5.92 2.14 10.50
N LEU A 31 6.33 2.00 9.24
CA LEU A 31 5.68 1.08 8.30
C LEU A 31 5.90 -0.35 8.75
N ARG A 32 7.16 -0.74 9.01
CA ARG A 32 7.52 -2.09 9.44
C ARG A 32 6.80 -2.47 10.74
N GLU A 33 6.78 -1.58 11.72
CA GLU A 33 6.08 -1.80 12.98
C GLU A 33 4.56 -1.93 12.78
N GLY A 34 3.96 -1.11 11.92
CA GLY A 34 2.54 -1.22 11.60
C GLY A 34 2.17 -2.54 10.93
N LEU A 35 3.01 -3.04 10.02
CA LEU A 35 2.82 -4.36 9.38
C LEU A 35 3.05 -5.52 10.36
N ALA A 36 4.01 -5.38 11.28
CA ALA A 36 4.20 -6.35 12.36
C ALA A 36 2.97 -6.42 13.26
N ALA A 37 2.42 -5.27 13.66
CA ALA A 37 1.20 -5.20 14.47
C ALA A 37 -0.01 -5.81 13.74
N LEU A 38 -0.14 -5.65 12.42
CA LEU A 38 -1.17 -6.35 11.63
C LEU A 38 -1.01 -7.87 11.72
N LYS A 39 0.22 -8.36 11.57
CA LYS A 39 0.52 -9.80 11.62
C LYS A 39 0.24 -10.40 13.00
N GLU A 40 0.43 -9.61 14.05
CA GLU A 40 0.13 -9.97 15.44
C GLU A 40 -1.36 -9.75 15.80
N GLU A 41 -2.19 -9.38 14.83
CA GLU A 41 -3.61 -9.07 15.01
C GLU A 41 -3.88 -7.93 16.00
N ASN A 42 -2.85 -7.12 16.30
CA ASN A 42 -2.95 -5.90 17.09
C ASN A 42 -3.38 -4.73 16.20
N TYR A 43 -4.63 -4.80 15.76
CA TYR A 43 -5.16 -3.89 14.74
C TYR A 43 -5.22 -2.43 15.20
N SER A 44 -5.48 -2.16 16.48
CA SER A 44 -5.48 -0.79 16.99
C SER A 44 -4.10 -0.14 16.86
N ASP A 45 -3.04 -0.90 17.15
CA ASP A 45 -1.67 -0.38 17.05
C ASP A 45 -1.20 -0.28 15.59
N ALA A 46 -1.59 -1.25 14.76
CA ALA A 46 -1.39 -1.20 13.32
C ALA A 46 -1.98 0.09 12.71
N LEU A 47 -3.25 0.40 13.00
CA LEU A 47 -3.91 1.59 12.47
C LEU A 47 -3.18 2.86 12.90
N LYS A 48 -2.82 2.95 14.19
CA LYS A 48 -2.11 4.09 14.77
C LYS A 48 -0.78 4.38 14.06
N LYS A 49 -0.08 3.33 13.60
CA LYS A 49 1.20 3.45 12.89
C LYS A 49 1.04 3.68 11.39
N LEU A 50 0.08 3.01 10.75
CA LEU A 50 -0.10 3.04 9.30
C LEU A 50 -0.87 4.26 8.80
N GLU A 51 -1.91 4.70 9.52
CA GLU A 51 -2.76 5.81 9.07
C GLU A 51 -1.98 7.13 8.86
N PRO A 52 -1.04 7.55 9.73
CA PRO A 52 -0.22 8.74 9.48
C PRO A 52 0.66 8.62 8.24
N LEU A 53 1.16 7.43 7.92
CA LEU A 53 1.95 7.18 6.72
C LEU A 53 1.07 7.23 5.47
N ALA A 54 -0.13 6.63 5.55
CA ALA A 54 -1.11 6.67 4.48
C ALA A 54 -1.53 8.11 4.15
N LYS A 55 -1.73 8.95 5.18
CA LYS A 55 -1.98 10.41 5.04
C LYS A 55 -0.82 11.14 4.38
N LYS A 56 0.43 10.74 4.66
CA LYS A 56 1.65 11.27 4.01
C LYS A 56 1.87 10.76 2.58
N GLY A 57 0.99 9.90 2.07
CA GLY A 57 1.05 9.39 0.70
C GLY A 57 1.85 8.10 0.53
N ASP A 58 2.20 7.41 1.62
CA ASP A 58 2.81 6.09 1.51
C ASP A 58 1.80 5.08 0.94
N LEU A 59 2.11 4.55 -0.26
CA LEU A 59 1.18 3.70 -1.00
C LEU A 59 0.97 2.34 -0.33
N THR A 60 1.99 1.82 0.34
CA THR A 60 1.90 0.55 1.08
C THR A 60 0.99 0.73 2.28
N ALA A 61 1.22 1.78 3.08
CA ALA A 61 0.35 2.08 4.22
C ALA A 61 -1.11 2.31 3.80
N ARG A 62 -1.35 3.03 2.69
CA ARG A 62 -2.71 3.21 2.15
C ARG A 62 -3.40 1.89 1.81
N PHE A 63 -2.67 0.97 1.18
CA PHE A 63 -3.20 -0.35 0.85
C PHE A 63 -3.63 -1.11 2.11
N PHE A 64 -2.77 -1.15 3.13
CA PHE A 64 -3.08 -1.86 4.37
C PHE A 64 -4.18 -1.18 5.18
N VAL A 65 -4.23 0.16 5.24
CA VAL A 65 -5.36 0.85 5.89
C VAL A 65 -6.67 0.54 5.16
N ALA A 66 -6.66 0.52 3.82
CA ALA A 66 -7.84 0.11 3.07
C ALA A 66 -8.24 -1.35 3.37
N GLU A 67 -7.28 -2.26 3.44
CA GLU A 67 -7.50 -3.66 3.84
C GLU A 67 -8.18 -3.76 5.22
N MET A 68 -7.74 -2.96 6.19
CA MET A 68 -8.36 -2.90 7.52
C MET A 68 -9.84 -2.50 7.44
N TYR A 69 -10.19 -1.51 6.63
CA TYR A 69 -11.58 -1.10 6.42
C TYR A 69 -12.39 -2.11 5.58
N VAL A 70 -11.76 -2.88 4.71
CA VAL A 70 -12.44 -3.93 3.92
C VAL A 70 -12.85 -5.10 4.79
N PHE A 71 -12.00 -5.49 5.74
CA PHE A 71 -12.19 -6.69 6.56
C PHE A 71 -12.57 -6.40 8.02
N GLY A 72 -12.68 -5.13 8.41
CA GLY A 72 -13.06 -4.75 9.77
C GLY A 72 -11.96 -5.01 10.80
N LEU A 73 -10.69 -4.87 10.40
CA LEU A 73 -9.54 -5.16 11.26
C LEU A 73 -9.32 -3.98 12.20
N GLY A 74 -9.88 -4.06 13.42
CA GLY A 74 -9.77 -3.01 14.44
C GLY A 74 -10.55 -1.72 14.12
N VAL A 75 -11.36 -1.74 13.06
CA VAL A 75 -12.26 -0.67 12.61
C VAL A 75 -13.57 -1.28 12.13
N GLU A 76 -14.61 -0.47 12.02
CA GLU A 76 -15.85 -0.91 11.39
C GLU A 76 -15.64 -1.08 9.87
N ILE A 77 -16.33 -2.06 9.27
CA ILE A 77 -16.23 -2.32 7.83
C ILE A 77 -16.79 -1.13 7.07
N ASP A 78 -15.97 -0.50 6.23
CA ASP A 78 -16.37 0.61 5.37
C ASP A 78 -15.64 0.56 4.03
N ILE A 79 -16.33 0.02 3.02
CA ILE A 79 -15.79 -0.14 1.68
C ILE A 79 -15.58 1.22 0.99
N ASP A 80 -16.33 2.26 1.34
CA ASP A 80 -16.18 3.57 0.72
C ASP A 80 -14.97 4.32 1.29
N ILE A 81 -14.70 4.18 2.58
CA ILE A 81 -13.43 4.62 3.17
C ILE A 81 -12.26 3.84 2.56
N ALA A 82 -12.37 2.52 2.42
CA ALA A 82 -11.33 1.72 1.76
C ALA A 82 -11.06 2.22 0.33
N LYS A 83 -12.10 2.47 -0.47
CA LYS A 83 -11.95 3.04 -1.82
C LYS A 83 -11.26 4.40 -1.80
N LYS A 84 -11.55 5.27 -0.83
CA LYS A 84 -10.86 6.56 -0.67
C LYS A 84 -9.38 6.37 -0.37
N TRP A 85 -9.02 5.42 0.48
CA TRP A 85 -7.61 5.08 0.75
C TRP A 85 -6.90 4.50 -0.47
N LEU A 86 -7.61 3.70 -1.28
CA LEU A 86 -7.10 3.13 -2.51
C LEU A 86 -7.07 4.13 -3.67
N SER A 87 -7.86 5.21 -3.60
CA SER A 87 -7.89 6.23 -4.63
C SER A 87 -6.57 7.01 -4.67
N CYS A 88 -6.22 7.44 -5.86
CA CYS A 88 -4.97 8.12 -6.14
C CYS A 88 -5.10 9.65 -6.06
N ASP A 89 -6.21 10.16 -5.53
CA ASP A 89 -6.53 11.58 -5.56
C ASP A 89 -5.51 12.37 -4.71
N GLY A 90 -4.90 13.40 -5.31
CA GLY A 90 -4.04 14.36 -4.60
C GLY A 90 -2.61 13.93 -4.25
N VAL A 91 -2.09 12.79 -4.75
CA VAL A 91 -0.68 12.39 -4.49
C VAL A 91 0.14 12.31 -5.78
N ARG A 92 1.28 13.02 -5.77
CA ARG A 92 2.20 13.21 -6.91
C ARG A 92 2.88 11.92 -7.40
N SER A 93 2.86 10.85 -6.60
CA SER A 93 3.58 9.58 -6.80
C SER A 93 2.65 8.38 -7.02
N CYS A 94 1.40 8.61 -7.39
CA CYS A 94 0.44 7.53 -7.58
C CYS A 94 0.72 6.73 -8.86
N ILE A 95 1.04 5.45 -8.71
CA ILE A 95 0.99 4.50 -9.82
C ILE A 95 -0.48 4.29 -10.19
N ASN A 96 -0.82 4.57 -11.45
CA ASN A 96 -2.16 4.52 -12.03
C ASN A 96 -2.86 3.16 -11.82
N GLY A 97 -3.71 3.07 -10.80
CA GLY A 97 -4.59 1.93 -10.57
C GLY A 97 -5.94 2.41 -10.08
N ARG A 98 -7.02 1.98 -10.74
CA ARG A 98 -8.38 2.28 -10.31
C ARG A 98 -8.64 1.67 -8.91
N PRO A 99 -9.40 2.33 -8.02
CA PRO A 99 -9.66 1.81 -6.69
C PRO A 99 -10.34 0.43 -6.73
N GLU A 100 -11.16 0.14 -7.75
CA GLU A 100 -11.81 -1.16 -7.92
C GLU A 100 -10.81 -2.28 -8.24
N TYR A 101 -9.82 -2.00 -9.11
CA TYR A 101 -8.73 -2.93 -9.37
C TYR A 101 -7.95 -3.24 -8.09
N LYS A 102 -7.60 -2.20 -7.32
CA LYS A 102 -6.85 -2.39 -6.07
C LYS A 102 -7.69 -3.11 -5.01
N LEU A 103 -8.99 -2.85 -4.96
CA LEU A 103 -9.92 -3.54 -4.07
C LEU A 103 -10.02 -5.03 -4.41
N ALA A 104 -10.04 -5.37 -5.71
CA ALA A 104 -9.93 -6.76 -6.15
C ALA A 104 -8.66 -7.44 -5.63
N HIS A 105 -7.52 -6.72 -5.66
CA HIS A 105 -6.26 -7.21 -5.08
C HIS A 105 -6.33 -7.39 -3.58
N VAL A 106 -6.95 -6.47 -2.83
CA VAL A 106 -7.17 -6.61 -1.38
C VAL A 106 -7.94 -7.90 -1.07
N PHE A 107 -9.00 -8.21 -1.83
CA PHE A 107 -9.73 -9.47 -1.68
C PHE A 107 -8.92 -10.70 -2.14
N ALA A 108 -8.02 -10.52 -3.10
CA ALA A 108 -7.17 -11.59 -3.62
C ALA A 108 -5.94 -11.88 -2.73
N SER A 109 -5.52 -10.94 -1.88
CA SER A 109 -4.32 -11.08 -1.04
C SER A 109 -4.62 -11.44 0.41
N ASN A 110 -5.87 -11.32 0.87
CA ASN A 110 -6.22 -11.67 2.25
C ASN A 110 -6.07 -13.19 2.50
N ARG A 111 -5.71 -13.55 3.74
CA ARG A 111 -5.76 -14.91 4.32
C ARG A 111 -7.06 -15.65 3.97
N ASP A 112 -8.19 -14.95 4.00
CA ASP A 112 -9.51 -15.50 3.64
C ASP A 112 -9.85 -15.26 2.16
N PHE A 113 -8.88 -15.51 1.27
CA PHE A 113 -8.94 -15.30 -0.17
C PHE A 113 -10.37 -15.43 -0.72
N ASN A 114 -10.98 -14.30 -1.08
CA ASN A 114 -12.37 -14.26 -1.52
C ASN A 114 -12.42 -14.13 -3.04
N LYS A 115 -12.30 -15.26 -3.73
CA LYS A 115 -12.28 -15.32 -5.21
C LYS A 115 -13.51 -14.65 -5.83
N GLU A 116 -14.67 -14.77 -5.21
CA GLU A 116 -15.91 -14.17 -5.70
C GLU A 116 -15.85 -12.64 -5.66
N LYS A 117 -15.51 -12.05 -4.50
CA LYS A 117 -15.35 -10.60 -4.35
C LYS A 117 -14.21 -10.05 -5.20
N ALA A 118 -13.07 -10.75 -5.26
CA ALA A 118 -11.97 -10.37 -6.13
C ALA A 118 -12.42 -10.31 -7.60
N THR A 119 -13.14 -11.34 -8.08
CA THR A 119 -13.69 -11.39 -9.44
C THR A 119 -14.73 -10.29 -9.68
N TYR A 120 -15.61 -10.03 -8.71
CA TYR A 120 -16.62 -8.97 -8.79
C TYR A 120 -15.98 -7.59 -9.00
N TRP A 121 -15.01 -7.22 -8.18
CA TRP A 121 -14.32 -5.94 -8.31
C TRP A 121 -13.45 -5.87 -9.57
N MET A 122 -12.89 -6.99 -10.02
CA MET A 122 -12.15 -7.05 -11.28
C MET A 122 -13.07 -6.81 -12.48
N LYS A 123 -14.30 -7.35 -12.48
CA LYS A 123 -15.31 -7.05 -13.51
C LYS A 123 -15.67 -5.57 -13.55
N ILE A 124 -15.93 -4.95 -12.40
CA ILE A 124 -16.20 -3.50 -12.36
C ILE A 124 -15.03 -2.68 -12.92
N SER A 125 -13.79 -3.10 -12.62
CA SER A 125 -12.60 -2.45 -13.17
C SER A 125 -12.46 -2.66 -14.68
N SER A 126 -12.82 -3.85 -15.17
CA SER A 126 -12.84 -4.25 -16.59
C SER A 126 -13.91 -3.47 -17.38
N ASP A 127 -15.13 -3.37 -16.86
CA ASP A 127 -16.24 -2.60 -17.45
C ASP A 127 -15.89 -1.11 -17.61
N LYS A 128 -14.99 -0.60 -16.77
CA LYS A 128 -14.42 0.76 -16.86
C LYS A 128 -13.19 0.85 -17.80
N GLY A 129 -12.89 -0.20 -18.56
CA GLY A 129 -11.81 -0.25 -19.55
C GLY A 129 -10.40 -0.37 -18.97
N TYR A 130 -10.24 -0.88 -17.74
CA TYR A 130 -8.90 -1.09 -17.19
C TYR A 130 -8.32 -2.44 -17.66
N LYS A 131 -7.47 -2.39 -18.69
CA LYS A 131 -6.92 -3.58 -19.36
C LYS A 131 -6.30 -4.64 -18.44
N LYS A 132 -5.61 -4.23 -17.36
CA LYS A 132 -5.03 -5.19 -16.39
C LYS A 132 -6.10 -6.04 -15.69
N ALA A 133 -7.32 -5.53 -15.57
CA ALA A 133 -8.45 -6.28 -15.04
C ALA A 133 -8.92 -7.35 -16.03
N ASP A 134 -8.97 -7.03 -17.32
CA ASP A 134 -9.29 -7.98 -18.39
C ASP A 134 -8.26 -9.12 -18.44
N GLU A 135 -6.98 -8.78 -18.34
CA GLU A 135 -5.87 -9.74 -18.30
C GLU A 135 -6.00 -10.70 -17.11
N TRP A 136 -6.29 -10.16 -15.92
CA TRP A 136 -6.50 -10.98 -14.72
C TRP A 136 -7.71 -11.91 -14.86
N LEU A 137 -8.82 -11.39 -15.41
CA LEU A 137 -10.04 -12.17 -15.64
C LEU A 137 -9.81 -13.30 -16.64
N ALA A 138 -9.07 -13.05 -17.73
CA ALA A 138 -8.76 -14.07 -18.74
C ALA A 138 -7.96 -15.24 -18.14
N VAL A 139 -6.96 -14.95 -17.30
CA VAL A 139 -6.15 -15.98 -16.62
C VAL A 139 -7.01 -16.77 -15.62
N ASN A 140 -7.79 -16.09 -14.78
CA ASN A 140 -8.56 -16.74 -13.71
C ASN A 140 -9.88 -17.39 -14.17
N ALA A 141 -10.39 -17.05 -15.36
CA ALA A 141 -11.54 -17.69 -15.97
C ALA A 141 -11.20 -19.07 -16.57
N GLY A 142 -9.95 -19.28 -17.00
CA GLY A 142 -9.47 -20.55 -17.53
C GLY A 142 -9.38 -21.67 -16.49
N GLU A 143 -9.25 -21.34 -15.20
CA GLU A 143 -9.22 -22.31 -14.09
C GLU A 143 -10.59 -22.96 -13.81
N ARG A 144 -11.67 -22.51 -14.46
CA ARG A 144 -13.03 -23.03 -14.23
C ARG A 144 -13.40 -24.23 -15.12
N LYS A 145 -12.44 -24.84 -15.82
CA LYS A 145 -12.64 -26.04 -16.65
C LYS A 145 -11.65 -27.14 -16.29
N VAL A 146 -11.85 -27.73 -15.12
CA VAL A 146 -11.56 -29.16 -14.95
C VAL A 146 -12.76 -29.70 -14.17
N GLU A 147 -13.67 -30.33 -14.90
CA GLU A 147 -14.74 -31.17 -14.34
C GLU A 147 -14.16 -32.39 -13.63
#